data_AF-A0A2X2YNC2-F1
#
_entry.id   AF-A0A2X2YNC2-F1
#
_cell.length_a   1.000
_cell.length_b   1.000
_cell.length_c   1.000
_cell.angle_alpha   90.00
_cell.angle_beta   90.00
_cell.angle_gamma   90.00
#
_symmetry.space_group_name_H-M   'P 1'
#
loop_
_entity.id
_entity.type
_entity.pdbx_description
1 polymer ?
#
loop_
_entity_poly.entity_id
_entity_poly.type
_entity_poly.pdbx_seq_one_letter_code
_entity_poly.pdbx_strand_id
1 'polypeptide(L)'
;MLWFSPRSTADVALIARLAAESRFASLIFTPRGGGTGTNGQALNQGIIVDMSRYMSRIIEINPEEGWVRVEAGVIKDQLNQYLKPYGYFFAPELSTSNRATLGGMINTDASGQGSLVYGKTSDHVLGVRAVLLGGDILDTPGNAGRTCGNAR
;
A
#
# COMPACT_ATOMS: atom_id res chain seq x y z
N MET A 1 23.76 3.06 1.43
CA MET A 1 22.31 2.83 1.58
C MET A 1 22.03 1.37 1.26
N LEU A 2 21.53 0.60 2.22
CA LEU A 2 21.24 -0.83 2.01
C LEU A 2 19.75 -1.00 1.66
N TRP A 3 19.45 -1.91 0.74
CA TRP A 3 18.09 -2.16 0.25
C TRP A 3 17.72 -3.61 0.53
N PHE A 4 16.53 -3.80 1.11
CA PHE A 4 15.93 -5.10 1.34
C PHE A 4 14.54 -5.12 0.70
N SER A 5 14.25 -6.12 -0.10
CA SER A 5 12.95 -6.28 -0.76
C SER A 5 12.25 -7.52 -0.21
N PRO A 6 11.31 -7.38 0.75
CA PRO A 6 10.56 -8.51 1.31
C PRO A 6 9.72 -9.18 0.21
N ARG A 7 9.54 -10.51 0.33
CA ARG A 7 8.68 -11.30 -0.57
C ARG A 7 7.36 -11.70 0.10
N SER A 8 7.27 -11.52 1.40
CA SER A 8 6.11 -11.92 2.19
C SER A 8 5.91 -11.02 3.42
N THR A 9 4.71 -11.06 4.00
CA THR A 9 4.44 -10.46 5.31
C THR A 9 5.37 -10.99 6.40
N ALA A 10 5.79 -12.27 6.31
CA ALA A 10 6.70 -12.86 7.28
C ALA A 10 8.09 -12.20 7.26
N ASP A 11 8.59 -11.80 6.09
CA ASP A 11 9.85 -11.06 5.97
C ASP A 11 9.76 -9.68 6.64
N VAL A 12 8.64 -8.99 6.44
CA VAL A 12 8.37 -7.69 7.07
C VAL A 12 8.27 -7.83 8.59
N ALA A 13 7.57 -8.87 9.07
CA ALA A 13 7.47 -9.20 10.49
C ALA A 13 8.84 -9.53 11.10
N LEU A 14 9.71 -10.23 10.36
CA LEU A 14 11.06 -10.51 10.80
C LEU A 14 11.89 -9.22 10.94
N ILE A 15 11.81 -8.31 9.97
CA ILE A 15 12.47 -7.00 10.06
C ILE A 15 11.98 -6.23 11.29
N ALA A 16 10.67 -6.18 11.53
CA ALA A 16 10.09 -5.48 12.67
C ALA A 16 10.50 -6.11 14.02
N ARG A 17 10.67 -7.44 14.08
CA ARG A 17 11.26 -8.13 15.25
C ARG A 17 12.72 -7.74 15.44
N LEU A 18 13.53 -7.80 14.39
CA LEU A 18 14.95 -7.42 14.46
C LEU A 18 15.12 -5.97 14.92
N ALA A 19 14.28 -5.05 14.40
CA ALA A 19 14.28 -3.64 14.80
C ALA A 19 13.94 -3.43 16.29
N ALA A 20 13.24 -4.38 16.93
CA ALA A 20 12.90 -4.33 18.34
C ALA A 20 14.00 -4.90 19.26
N GLU A 21 15.00 -5.59 18.71
CA GLU A 21 16.10 -6.14 19.50
C GLU A 21 17.12 -5.05 19.85
N SER A 22 17.50 -4.97 21.13
CA SER A 22 18.43 -3.95 21.63
C SER A 22 19.79 -3.95 20.92
N ARG A 23 20.27 -5.13 20.50
CA ARG A 23 21.53 -5.27 19.73
C ARG A 23 21.48 -4.65 18.34
N PHE A 24 20.28 -4.38 17.80
CA PHE A 24 20.07 -3.76 16.49
C PHE A 24 19.44 -2.37 16.58
N ALA A 25 19.39 -1.76 17.77
CA ALA A 25 18.76 -0.46 17.99
C ALA A 25 19.38 0.70 17.17
N SER A 26 20.61 0.54 16.67
CA SER A 26 21.26 1.50 15.77
C SER A 26 20.79 1.41 14.31
N LEU A 27 20.08 0.33 13.94
CA LEU A 27 19.55 0.14 12.59
C LEU A 27 18.20 0.85 12.44
N ILE A 28 18.12 1.74 11.47
CA ILE A 28 16.88 2.42 11.09
C ILE A 28 16.32 1.72 9.85
N PHE A 29 15.11 1.17 9.95
CA PHE A 29 14.40 0.57 8.84
C PHE A 29 13.31 1.51 8.34
N THR A 30 13.33 1.83 7.05
CA THR A 30 12.33 2.74 6.46
C THR A 30 11.59 2.03 5.33
N PRO A 31 10.27 1.76 5.47
CA PRO A 31 9.48 1.21 4.39
C PRO A 31 9.36 2.21 3.24
N ARG A 32 9.42 1.71 2.01
CA ARG A 32 9.33 2.52 0.80
C ARG A 32 8.58 1.77 -0.29
N GLY A 33 7.63 2.47 -0.92
CA GLY A 33 7.00 2.05 -2.17
C GLY A 33 7.62 2.79 -3.35
N GLY A 34 6.77 3.45 -4.16
CA GLY A 34 7.19 4.19 -5.35
C GLY A 34 8.09 5.42 -5.12
N GLY A 35 8.20 5.90 -3.87
CA GLY A 35 9.03 7.05 -3.51
C GLY A 35 8.60 8.38 -4.14
N THR A 36 7.30 8.55 -4.41
CA THR A 36 6.73 9.71 -5.10
C THR A 36 6.17 10.79 -4.16
N GLY A 37 6.25 10.59 -2.84
CA GLY A 37 5.76 11.55 -1.84
C GLY A 37 6.55 12.86 -1.87
N THR A 38 5.83 13.99 -1.83
CA THR A 38 6.41 15.33 -1.96
C THR A 38 6.73 16.02 -0.63
N ASN A 39 6.33 15.42 0.50
CA ASN A 39 6.47 16.03 1.83
C ASN A 39 7.63 15.39 2.61
N GLY A 40 8.67 14.95 1.90
CA GLY A 40 9.85 14.33 2.50
C GLY A 40 9.68 12.87 2.94
N GLN A 41 8.53 12.23 2.74
CA GLN A 41 8.31 10.82 3.15
C GLN A 41 9.17 9.80 2.38
N ALA A 42 9.79 10.26 1.29
CA ALA A 42 10.72 9.49 0.48
C ALA A 42 12.20 9.87 0.74
N LEU A 43 12.47 10.84 1.63
CA LEU A 43 13.82 11.23 2.05
C LEU A 43 14.27 10.34 3.22
N ASN A 44 14.49 9.07 2.90
CA ASN A 44 14.71 8.01 3.89
C ASN A 44 16.20 7.85 4.21
N GLN A 45 16.51 7.45 5.44
CA GLN A 45 17.85 7.07 5.89
C GLN A 45 17.86 5.60 6.37
N GLY A 46 19.05 5.03 6.55
CA GLY A 46 19.23 3.67 7.04
C GLY A 46 19.00 2.59 5.98
N ILE A 47 18.29 1.54 6.37
CA ILE A 47 17.95 0.38 5.54
C ILE A 47 16.57 0.63 4.92
N ILE A 48 16.53 0.64 3.58
CA ILE A 48 15.29 0.80 2.84
C ILE A 48 14.61 -0.56 2.69
N VAL A 49 13.37 -0.66 3.18
CA VAL A 49 12.52 -1.83 2.99
C VAL A 49 11.61 -1.56 1.79
N ASP A 50 12.03 -2.02 0.61
CA ASP A 50 11.35 -1.78 -0.65
C ASP A 50 10.18 -2.76 -0.86
N MET A 51 8.98 -2.25 -0.64
CA MET A 51 7.72 -2.99 -0.76
C MET A 51 7.31 -3.20 -2.23
N SER A 52 7.86 -2.44 -3.17
CA SER A 52 7.38 -2.42 -4.57
C SER A 52 7.87 -3.59 -5.41
N ARG A 53 9.04 -4.16 -5.08
CA ARG A 53 9.71 -5.14 -5.94
C ARG A 53 9.04 -6.51 -5.99
N TYR A 54 8.64 -7.05 -4.83
CA TYR A 54 8.09 -8.41 -4.76
C TYR A 54 6.71 -8.49 -4.09
N MET A 55 6.28 -7.48 -3.34
CA MET A 55 4.94 -7.41 -2.74
C MET A 55 3.97 -6.64 -3.63
N SER A 56 3.88 -7.02 -4.91
CA SER A 56 3.12 -6.32 -5.97
C SER A 56 2.06 -7.20 -6.63
N ARG A 57 1.53 -8.18 -5.89
CA ARG A 57 0.46 -9.07 -6.38
C ARG A 57 -0.91 -8.50 -6.10
N ILE A 58 -1.80 -8.68 -7.08
CA ILE A 58 -3.26 -8.59 -6.89
C ILE A 58 -3.70 -9.98 -6.44
N ILE A 59 -4.19 -10.07 -5.20
CA ILE A 59 -4.39 -11.36 -4.53
C ILE A 59 -5.75 -11.94 -4.89
N GLU A 60 -6.78 -11.09 -4.90
CA GLU A 60 -8.17 -11.51 -5.08
C GLU A 60 -9.03 -10.33 -5.51
N ILE A 61 -10.06 -10.60 -6.32
CA ILE A 61 -11.07 -9.62 -6.73
C ILE A 61 -12.45 -10.24 -6.56
N ASN A 62 -13.39 -9.46 -6.03
CA ASN A 62 -14.80 -9.79 -6.02
C ASN A 62 -15.56 -8.69 -6.77
N PRO A 63 -15.87 -8.87 -8.07
CA PRO A 63 -16.63 -7.90 -8.84
C PRO A 63 -18.08 -7.77 -8.37
N GLU A 64 -18.69 -8.82 -7.80
CA GLU A 64 -20.07 -8.79 -7.33
C GLU A 64 -20.23 -7.87 -6.12
N GLU A 65 -19.29 -7.95 -5.17
CA GLU A 65 -19.26 -7.12 -3.97
C GLU A 65 -18.44 -5.82 -4.15
N GLY A 66 -17.76 -5.64 -5.28
CA GLY A 66 -17.04 -4.41 -5.62
C GLY A 66 -15.77 -4.17 -4.81
N TRP A 67 -15.00 -5.21 -4.49
CA TRP A 67 -13.73 -5.07 -3.77
C TRP A 67 -12.58 -5.85 -4.41
N VAL A 68 -11.36 -5.39 -4.11
CA VAL A 68 -10.10 -6.02 -4.54
C VAL A 68 -9.11 -6.06 -3.39
N ARG A 69 -8.41 -7.17 -3.24
CA ARG A 69 -7.37 -7.37 -2.24
C ARG A 69 -6.01 -7.43 -2.93
N VAL A 70 -5.09 -6.57 -2.49
CA VAL A 70 -3.80 -6.36 -3.13
C VAL A 70 -2.68 -6.29 -2.11
N GLU A 71 -1.45 -6.54 -2.54
CA GLU A 71 -0.26 -6.24 -1.75
C GLU A 71 0.11 -4.75 -1.81
N ALA A 72 0.80 -4.27 -0.77
CA ALA A 72 1.12 -2.86 -0.59
C ALA A 72 1.96 -2.24 -1.72
N GLY A 73 2.75 -3.05 -2.42
CA GLY A 73 3.63 -2.63 -3.52
C GLY A 73 2.96 -2.57 -4.89
N VAL A 74 1.67 -2.91 -5.02
CA VAL A 74 0.95 -2.76 -6.29
C VAL A 74 0.92 -1.29 -6.69
N ILE A 75 1.20 -1.01 -7.97
CA ILE A 75 1.16 0.34 -8.54
C ILE A 75 -0.28 0.67 -8.96
N LYS A 76 -0.74 1.91 -8.75
CA LYS A 76 -2.10 2.35 -9.10
C LYS A 76 -2.49 1.99 -10.53
N ASP A 77 -1.67 2.34 -11.51
CA ASP A 77 -2.02 2.10 -12.92
C ASP A 77 -2.04 0.61 -13.29
N GLN A 78 -1.21 -0.21 -12.63
CA GLN A 78 -1.26 -1.66 -12.76
C GLN A 78 -2.59 -2.21 -12.22
N LEU A 79 -3.06 -1.70 -11.08
CA LEU A 79 -4.36 -2.06 -10.53
C LEU A 79 -5.49 -1.66 -11.49
N ASN A 80 -5.50 -0.43 -11.99
CA ASN A 80 -6.55 0.03 -12.91
C ASN A 80 -6.54 -0.73 -14.24
N GLN A 81 -5.36 -1.11 -14.74
CA GLN A 81 -5.25 -1.97 -15.92
C GLN A 81 -5.86 -3.36 -15.66
N TYR A 82 -5.63 -3.93 -14.48
CA TYR A 82 -6.19 -5.22 -14.07
C TYR A 82 -7.71 -5.16 -13.87
N LEU A 83 -8.24 -4.06 -13.33
CA LEU A 83 -9.67 -3.88 -13.06
C LEU A 83 -10.49 -3.55 -14.31
N LYS A 84 -9.86 -3.00 -15.35
CA LYS A 84 -10.52 -2.54 -16.58
C LYS A 84 -11.47 -3.57 -17.22
N PRO A 85 -11.12 -4.87 -17.38
CA PRO A 85 -12.02 -5.87 -17.96
C PRO A 85 -13.29 -6.10 -17.12
N TYR A 86 -13.26 -5.79 -15.83
CA TYR A 86 -14.39 -5.95 -14.91
C TYR A 86 -15.27 -4.69 -14.81
N GLY A 87 -14.93 -3.61 -15.53
CA GLY A 87 -15.65 -2.33 -15.45
C GLY A 87 -15.37 -1.51 -14.19
N TYR A 88 -14.35 -1.88 -13.41
CA TYR A 88 -13.95 -1.17 -12.20
C TYR A 88 -12.66 -0.37 -12.40
N PHE A 89 -12.47 0.65 -11.55
CA PHE A 89 -11.19 1.32 -11.38
C PHE A 89 -11.04 1.81 -9.94
N PHE A 90 -9.80 1.90 -9.46
CA PHE A 90 -9.45 2.55 -8.20
C PHE A 90 -9.36 4.06 -8.43
N ALA A 91 -10.25 4.79 -7.76
CA ALA A 91 -10.59 6.15 -8.14
C ALA A 91 -9.60 7.27 -7.78
N PRO A 92 -8.86 7.23 -6.65
CA PRO A 92 -7.94 8.32 -6.31
C PRO A 92 -6.88 8.56 -7.39
N GLU A 93 -6.95 9.72 -8.05
CA GLU A 93 -6.08 10.06 -9.18
C GLU A 93 -4.84 10.84 -8.75
N LEU A 94 -3.67 10.52 -9.33
CA LEU A 94 -2.38 11.11 -8.96
C LEU A 94 -1.53 11.36 -10.21
N SER A 95 -0.80 12.48 -10.26
CA SER A 95 0.15 12.75 -11.35
C SER A 95 1.31 11.75 -11.43
N THR A 96 1.51 10.94 -10.39
CA THR A 96 2.56 9.91 -10.29
C THR A 96 2.01 8.48 -10.30
N SER A 97 0.80 8.29 -10.84
CA SER A 97 0.05 7.02 -10.82
C SER A 97 0.82 5.80 -11.35
N ASN A 98 1.75 6.01 -12.28
CA ASN A 98 2.59 4.98 -12.87
C ASN A 98 3.70 4.44 -11.95
N ARG A 99 3.89 5.05 -10.77
CA ARG A 99 4.86 4.64 -9.75
C ARG A 99 4.27 4.59 -8.35
N ALA A 100 3.22 5.37 -8.07
CA ALA A 100 2.57 5.42 -6.78
C ALA A 100 2.01 4.03 -6.41
N THR A 101 2.50 3.48 -5.31
CA THR A 101 2.08 2.18 -4.77
C THR A 101 0.91 2.35 -3.82
N LEU A 102 -0.02 1.39 -3.79
CA LEU A 102 -1.21 1.43 -2.93
C LEU A 102 -0.86 1.62 -1.44
N GLY A 103 0.16 0.94 -0.92
CA GLY A 103 0.61 1.13 0.47
C GLY A 103 1.13 2.53 0.75
N GLY A 104 1.77 3.16 -0.23
CA GLY A 104 2.19 4.56 -0.15
C GLY A 104 1.00 5.52 -0.17
N MET A 105 0.01 5.25 -1.02
CA MET A 105 -1.23 6.04 -1.08
C MET A 105 -2.00 5.97 0.24
N ILE A 106 -2.08 4.79 0.86
CA ILE A 106 -2.71 4.60 2.18
C ILE A 106 -1.93 5.38 3.25
N ASN A 107 -0.59 5.30 3.23
CA ASN A 107 0.26 6.00 4.20
C ASN A 107 0.07 7.52 4.18
N THR A 108 -0.13 8.09 2.99
CA THR A 108 -0.27 9.55 2.83
C THR A 108 -1.72 10.01 2.72
N ASP A 109 -2.69 9.10 2.84
CA ASP A 109 -4.11 9.33 2.54
C ASP A 109 -4.31 10.10 1.21
N ALA A 110 -3.70 9.55 0.15
CA ALA A 110 -3.53 10.27 -1.10
C ALA A 110 -4.87 10.71 -1.71
N SER A 111 -4.90 11.94 -2.19
CA SER A 111 -6.04 12.56 -2.87
C SER A 111 -5.56 13.29 -4.11
N GLY A 112 -6.42 13.47 -5.09
CA GLY A 112 -6.10 14.30 -6.26
C GLY A 112 -7.32 14.71 -7.04
N GLN A 113 -7.15 14.88 -8.35
CA GLN A 113 -8.23 15.29 -9.25
C GLN A 113 -9.39 14.30 -9.15
N GLY A 114 -10.62 14.82 -9.08
CA GLY A 114 -11.82 13.99 -8.92
C GLY A 114 -12.12 13.53 -7.48
N SER A 115 -11.27 13.83 -6.49
CA SER A 115 -11.54 13.45 -5.08
C SER A 115 -12.81 14.08 -4.48
N LEU A 116 -13.29 15.20 -5.02
CA LEU A 116 -14.60 15.77 -4.63
C LEU A 116 -15.78 14.88 -5.05
N VAL A 117 -15.61 14.07 -6.11
CA VAL A 117 -16.64 13.17 -6.63
C VAL A 117 -16.45 11.76 -6.08
N TYR A 118 -15.20 11.29 -6.05
CA TYR A 118 -14.88 9.90 -5.75
C TYR A 118 -14.26 9.67 -4.37
N GLY A 119 -13.93 10.71 -3.61
CA GLY A 119 -13.24 10.59 -2.33
C GLY A 119 -11.72 10.44 -2.45
N LYS A 120 -11.07 10.34 -1.29
CA LYS A 120 -9.62 10.16 -1.10
C LYS A 120 -9.31 8.70 -0.80
N THR A 121 -8.03 8.33 -0.74
CA THR A 121 -7.61 6.92 -0.58
C THR A 121 -8.29 6.21 0.58
N SER A 122 -8.38 6.84 1.76
CA SER A 122 -9.05 6.23 2.92
C SER A 122 -10.53 5.91 2.73
N ASP A 123 -11.24 6.61 1.83
CA ASP A 123 -12.65 6.30 1.53
C ASP A 123 -12.82 4.97 0.78
N HIS A 124 -11.74 4.47 0.15
CA HIS A 124 -11.71 3.21 -0.61
C HIS A 124 -11.02 2.05 0.12
N VAL A 125 -10.55 2.27 1.36
CA VAL A 125 -9.87 1.22 2.15
C VAL A 125 -10.89 0.51 3.03
N LEU A 126 -11.18 -0.75 2.70
CA LEU A 126 -12.09 -1.58 3.49
C LEU A 126 -11.40 -2.20 4.72
N GLY A 127 -10.11 -2.51 4.59
CA GLY A 127 -9.29 -3.10 5.64
C GLY A 127 -7.83 -3.20 5.23
N VAL A 128 -6.94 -3.36 6.21
CA VAL A 128 -5.49 -3.41 6.06
C VAL A 128 -4.93 -4.53 6.93
N ARG A 129 -3.96 -5.26 6.36
CA ARG A 129 -3.01 -6.07 7.10
C ARG A 129 -1.75 -5.24 7.34
N ALA A 130 -1.43 -4.94 8.59
CA ALA A 130 -0.25 -4.18 8.99
C ALA A 130 0.69 -5.03 9.85
N VAL A 131 2.00 -4.80 9.70
CA VAL A 131 3.00 -5.32 10.64
C VAL A 131 3.35 -4.19 11.59
N LEU A 132 3.16 -4.43 12.88
CA LEU A 132 3.47 -3.49 13.95
C LEU A 132 4.94 -3.59 14.36
N LEU A 133 5.42 -2.61 15.12
CA LEU A 133 6.71 -2.72 15.80
C LEU A 133 6.71 -3.97 16.69
N GLY A 134 7.82 -4.71 16.71
CA GLY A 134 7.88 -6.03 17.35
C GLY A 134 7.39 -7.19 16.47
N GLY A 135 6.82 -6.90 15.30
CA GLY A 135 6.50 -7.91 14.28
C GLY A 135 5.13 -8.58 14.41
N ASP A 136 4.28 -8.08 15.31
CA ASP A 136 2.88 -8.51 15.39
C ASP A 136 2.11 -8.12 14.12
N ILE A 137 1.19 -9.00 13.71
CA ILE A 137 0.36 -8.79 12.53
C ILE A 137 -1.02 -8.32 13.00
N LEU A 138 -1.39 -7.11 12.58
CA LEU A 138 -2.73 -6.57 12.75
C LEU A 138 -3.52 -6.80 11.46
N ASP A 139 -4.64 -7.50 11.58
CA ASP A 139 -5.65 -7.62 10.53
C ASP A 139 -6.90 -6.85 10.95
N THR A 140 -7.24 -5.78 10.21
CA THR A 140 -8.49 -5.06 10.46
C THR A 140 -9.64 -5.74 9.71
N PRO A 141 -10.83 -5.88 10.30
CA PRO A 141 -11.99 -6.43 9.61
C PRO A 141 -12.33 -5.57 8.38
N GLY A 142 -12.53 -6.22 7.24
CA GLY A 142 -12.96 -5.57 6.01
C GLY A 142 -14.39 -5.08 6.14
N ASN A 143 -14.62 -3.76 6.22
CA ASN A 143 -15.98 -3.23 6.29
C ASN A 143 -16.57 -3.14 4.88
N ALA A 144 -16.93 -4.29 4.30
CA ALA A 144 -17.43 -4.44 2.92
C ALA A 144 -18.73 -3.67 2.61
N GLY A 145 -19.34 -2.99 3.60
CA GLY A 145 -20.53 -2.16 3.43
C GLY A 145 -20.30 -0.77 2.80
N ARG A 146 -19.07 -0.38 2.47
CA ARG A 146 -18.77 0.87 1.74
C ARG A 146 -18.24 0.52 0.34
N THR A 147 -19.13 0.48 -0.64
CA THR A 147 -18.83 0.11 -2.04
C THR A 147 -17.84 1.07 -2.69
N CYS A 148 -16.87 0.55 -3.46
CA CYS A 148 -16.15 1.34 -4.46
C CYS A 148 -17.15 2.04 -5.38
N GLY A 149 -16.96 3.34 -5.61
CA GLY A 149 -17.87 4.15 -6.43
C GLY A 149 -18.10 3.52 -7.80
N ASN A 150 -19.37 3.29 -8.14
CA ASN A 150 -19.77 2.74 -9.43
C ASN A 150 -19.44 3.78 -10.51
N ALA A 151 -18.61 3.41 -11.47
CA ALA A 151 -18.31 4.24 -12.62
C ALA A 151 -19.53 4.30 -13.54
N ARG A 152 -20.34 5.36 -13.46
CA ARG A 152 -21.23 5.77 -14.54
C ARG A 152 -20.74 7.06 -15.14
#